data_AF-A0A1E5CTE5-F1
#
_entry.id   AF-A0A1E5CTE5-F1
#
_cell.length_a   1.000
_cell.length_b   1.000
_cell.length_c   1.000
_cell.angle_alpha   90.00
_cell.angle_beta   90.00
_cell.angle_gamma   90.00
#
_symmetry.space_group_name_H-M   'P 1'
#
loop_
_entity.id
_entity.type
_entity.pdbx_description
1 polymer ?
#
loop_
_entity_poly.entity_id
_entity_poly.type
_entity_poly.pdbx_seq_one_letter_code
_entity_poly.pdbx_strand_id
1 'polypeptide(L)'
;MKRYLLLAVMMVSPLSWANSSPEFDKLVTELKVQYKEQESTRFGDYKKLGGLPHFLLHIDEKDTVEKIKLDAYLEGLQNGYYSALNRERDLNAPTWICMKNAMDLSPKKHPDLFKNLVWEVLDDTAKNDPQRFRRYNYGAGFAMSIDGIIEYGLQRKYPCYQPIPKVYQFKGWKYD
;
A
#
# COMPACT_ATOMS: atom_id res chain seq x y z
N MET A 1 -36.04 24.84 -30.70
CA MET A 1 -34.63 24.59 -30.31
C MET A 1 -34.62 23.99 -28.90
N LYS A 2 -34.47 22.67 -28.77
CA LYS A 2 -34.39 22.00 -27.46
C LYS A 2 -32.96 22.12 -26.95
N ARG A 3 -32.76 22.86 -25.85
CA ARG A 3 -31.49 22.93 -25.11
C ARG A 3 -31.31 21.62 -24.36
N TYR A 4 -30.41 20.78 -24.83
CA TYR A 4 -29.94 19.62 -24.07
C TYR A 4 -28.98 20.12 -23.00
N LEU A 5 -29.45 20.18 -21.75
CA LEU A 5 -28.59 20.32 -20.58
C LEU A 5 -27.79 19.02 -20.47
N LEU A 6 -26.51 19.05 -20.89
CA LEU A 6 -25.56 17.99 -20.58
C LEU A 6 -25.27 18.07 -19.07
N LEU A 7 -25.97 17.25 -18.28
CA LEU A 7 -25.54 16.92 -16.93
C LEU A 7 -24.21 16.17 -17.04
N ALA A 8 -23.10 16.87 -16.82
CA ALA A 8 -21.82 16.26 -16.55
C ALA A 8 -21.92 15.56 -15.19
N VAL A 9 -22.33 14.29 -15.21
CA VAL A 9 -22.14 13.39 -14.07
C VAL A 9 -20.64 13.23 -13.91
N MET A 10 -20.04 13.97 -12.97
CA MET A 10 -18.74 13.62 -12.45
C MET A 10 -18.91 12.24 -11.83
N MET A 11 -18.56 11.19 -12.59
CA MET A 11 -18.32 9.88 -12.01
C MET A 11 -17.13 10.08 -11.06
N VAL A 12 -17.44 10.37 -9.80
CA VAL A 12 -16.53 10.10 -8.70
C VAL A 12 -16.30 8.61 -8.80
N SER A 13 -15.20 8.23 -9.44
CA SER A 13 -14.72 6.86 -9.45
C SER A 13 -14.76 6.44 -7.98
N PRO A 14 -15.48 5.37 -7.62
CA PRO A 14 -15.43 4.91 -6.24
C PRO A 14 -13.95 4.74 -5.92
N LEU A 15 -13.47 5.50 -4.93
CA LEU A 15 -12.14 5.27 -4.38
C LEU A 15 -12.08 3.76 -4.11
N SER A 16 -10.94 3.15 -4.40
CA SER A 16 -10.66 1.70 -4.23
C SER A 16 -10.79 1.19 -2.78
N TRP A 17 -11.44 1.97 -1.93
CA TRP A 17 -11.57 1.91 -0.49
C TRP A 17 -13.01 2.02 -0.02
N ALA A 18 -14.00 1.82 -0.90
CA ALA A 18 -15.40 2.12 -0.59
C ALA A 18 -15.98 1.43 0.68
N ASN A 19 -15.24 0.51 1.32
CA ASN A 19 -15.56 -0.14 2.59
C ASN A 19 -14.46 0.04 3.67
N SER A 20 -13.72 1.15 3.68
CA SER A 20 -12.74 1.43 4.72
C SER A 20 -13.38 1.74 6.07
N SER A 21 -12.61 1.59 7.16
CA SER A 21 -13.08 1.96 8.49
C SER A 21 -13.00 3.47 8.79
N PRO A 22 -13.77 3.98 9.76
CA PRO A 22 -13.60 5.35 10.24
C PRO A 22 -12.18 5.64 10.75
N GLU A 23 -11.53 4.66 11.39
CA GLU A 23 -10.15 4.76 11.88
C GLU A 23 -9.18 4.97 10.73
N PHE A 24 -9.39 4.26 9.62
CA PHE A 24 -8.63 4.39 8.40
C PHE A 24 -8.82 5.77 7.76
N ASP A 25 -10.07 6.21 7.57
CA ASP A 25 -10.36 7.49 6.92
C ASP A 25 -9.72 8.64 7.68
N LYS A 26 -9.80 8.57 9.02
CA LYS A 26 -9.13 9.51 9.92
C LYS A 26 -7.61 9.47 9.75
N LEU A 27 -7.01 8.28 9.74
CA LEU A 27 -5.57 8.11 9.55
C LEU A 27 -5.09 8.72 8.23
N VAL A 28 -5.74 8.39 7.10
CA VAL A 28 -5.29 8.89 5.80
C VAL A 28 -5.51 10.38 5.65
N THR A 29 -6.61 10.92 6.19
CA THR A 29 -6.84 12.37 6.20
C THR A 29 -5.73 13.09 6.96
N GLU A 30 -5.41 12.64 8.18
CA GLU A 30 -4.35 13.23 9.00
C GLU A 30 -2.99 13.13 8.31
N LEU A 31 -2.63 11.97 7.75
CA LEU A 31 -1.36 11.79 7.04
C LEU A 31 -1.27 12.70 5.81
N LYS A 32 -2.32 12.79 4.99
CA LYS A 32 -2.34 13.67 3.81
C LYS A 32 -2.16 15.14 4.21
N VAL A 33 -2.75 15.58 5.32
CA VAL A 33 -2.54 16.93 5.87
C VAL A 33 -1.08 17.10 6.28
N GLN A 34 -0.52 16.19 7.07
CA GLN A 34 0.88 16.26 7.51
C GLN A 34 1.87 16.30 6.32
N TYR A 35 1.63 15.51 5.28
CA TYR A 35 2.52 15.44 4.11
C TYR A 35 2.49 16.71 3.25
N LYS A 36 1.39 17.46 3.29
CA LYS A 36 1.24 18.75 2.59
C LYS A 36 1.81 19.92 3.42
N GLU A 37 1.63 19.87 4.73
CA GLU A 37 1.99 20.98 5.63
C GLU A 37 3.46 20.94 6.08
N GLN A 38 4.08 19.76 6.18
CA GLN A 38 5.46 19.68 6.63
C GLN A 38 6.45 19.79 5.47
N GLU A 39 7.45 20.66 5.64
CA GLU A 39 8.56 20.82 4.70
C GLU A 39 9.51 19.60 4.73
N SER A 40 10.10 19.31 3.56
CA SER A 40 11.13 18.27 3.28
C SER A 40 12.29 18.14 4.26
N THR A 41 12.51 19.11 5.13
CA THR A 41 13.69 19.19 5.98
C THR A 41 13.57 18.35 7.26
N ARG A 42 12.36 18.11 7.79
CA ARG A 42 12.19 17.44 9.09
C ARG A 42 12.41 15.93 9.06
N PHE A 43 12.06 15.27 7.96
CA PHE A 43 12.07 13.80 7.84
C PHE A 43 12.86 13.27 6.64
N GLY A 44 13.67 14.14 6.01
CA GLY A 44 14.44 13.81 4.80
C GLY A 44 13.58 13.75 3.54
N ASP A 45 14.13 13.15 2.47
CA ASP A 45 13.41 13.00 1.19
C ASP A 45 12.28 11.96 1.31
N TYR A 46 11.13 12.43 1.77
CA TYR A 46 9.90 11.67 1.92
C TYR A 46 9.09 11.58 0.62
N LYS A 47 9.52 12.30 -0.42
CA LYS A 47 8.86 12.33 -1.75
C LYS A 47 9.35 11.21 -2.66
N LYS A 48 10.22 10.33 -2.15
CA LYS A 48 10.65 9.11 -2.84
C LYS A 48 9.45 8.32 -3.32
N LEU A 49 9.57 7.84 -4.55
CA LEU A 49 8.51 7.10 -5.25
C LEU A 49 7.96 5.91 -4.45
N GLY A 50 8.84 5.19 -3.75
CA GLY A 50 8.48 4.06 -2.89
C GLY A 50 8.04 4.42 -1.47
N GLY A 51 7.91 5.69 -1.13
CA GLY A 51 7.47 6.15 0.19
C GLY A 51 5.95 6.19 0.32
N LEU A 52 5.44 5.91 1.53
CA LEU A 52 4.03 6.08 1.86
C LEU A 52 3.50 7.50 1.56
N PRO A 53 4.27 8.59 1.77
CA PRO A 53 3.80 9.93 1.41
C PRO A 53 3.54 10.10 -0.08
N HIS A 54 4.46 9.65 -0.93
CA HIS A 54 4.29 9.72 -2.38
C HIS A 54 3.06 8.92 -2.81
N PHE A 55 2.88 7.72 -2.26
CA PHE A 55 1.73 6.89 -2.52
C PHE A 55 0.41 7.59 -2.13
N LEU A 56 0.25 8.07 -0.89
CA LEU A 56 -1.01 8.70 -0.46
C LEU A 56 -1.34 9.97 -1.26
N LEU A 57 -0.34 10.75 -1.66
CA LEU A 57 -0.56 12.00 -2.38
C LEU A 57 -0.98 11.77 -3.83
N HIS A 58 -0.45 10.73 -4.49
CA HIS A 58 -0.57 10.58 -5.96
C HIS A 58 -1.40 9.37 -6.42
N ILE A 59 -1.68 8.38 -5.57
CA ILE A 59 -2.36 7.12 -6.00
C ILE A 59 -3.76 7.31 -6.59
N ASP A 60 -4.47 8.36 -6.20
CA ASP A 60 -5.83 8.68 -6.66
C ASP A 60 -5.86 9.77 -7.74
N GLU A 61 -4.71 10.33 -8.11
CA GLU A 61 -4.61 11.27 -9.24
C GLU A 61 -4.90 10.56 -10.57
N LYS A 62 -5.32 11.33 -11.57
CA LYS A 62 -5.60 10.85 -12.94
C LYS A 62 -4.72 11.61 -13.92
N ASP A 63 -4.10 10.87 -14.84
CA ASP A 63 -3.34 11.43 -15.95
C ASP A 63 -2.19 12.38 -15.52
N THR A 64 -1.61 12.18 -14.34
CA THR A 64 -0.44 12.92 -13.86
C THR A 64 0.84 12.12 -14.03
N VAL A 65 1.97 12.83 -14.18
CA VAL A 65 3.30 12.21 -14.28
C VAL A 65 3.64 11.43 -13.01
N GLU A 66 3.27 11.95 -11.83
CA GLU A 66 3.55 11.27 -10.56
C GLU A 66 2.70 10.01 -10.39
N LYS A 67 1.43 10.03 -10.82
CA LYS A 67 0.59 8.82 -10.88
C LYS A 67 1.19 7.76 -11.81
N ILE A 68 1.61 8.14 -13.01
CA ILE A 68 2.21 7.21 -13.98
C ILE A 68 3.48 6.57 -13.41
N LYS A 69 4.35 7.37 -12.77
CA LYS A 69 5.55 6.84 -12.10
C LYS A 69 5.18 5.88 -10.98
N LEU A 70 4.20 6.24 -10.16
CA LEU A 70 3.76 5.42 -9.03
C LEU A 70 3.17 4.09 -9.49
N ASP A 71 2.34 4.10 -10.53
CA ASP A 71 1.77 2.87 -11.10
C ASP A 71 2.86 1.98 -11.69
N ALA A 72 3.81 2.55 -12.42
CA ALA A 72 4.97 1.82 -12.94
C ALA A 72 5.84 1.24 -11.81
N TYR A 73 6.01 1.96 -10.71
CA TYR A 73 6.72 1.48 -9.53
C TYR A 73 6.00 0.29 -8.89
N LEU A 74 4.68 0.38 -8.68
CA LEU A 74 3.89 -0.69 -8.08
C LEU A 74 3.88 -1.94 -8.98
N GLU A 75 3.73 -1.76 -10.29
CA GLU A 75 3.80 -2.85 -11.26
C GLU A 75 5.18 -3.52 -11.25
N GLY A 76 6.26 -2.72 -11.27
CA GLY A 76 7.63 -3.22 -11.21
C GLY A 76 7.90 -4.00 -9.92
N LEU A 77 7.47 -3.47 -8.78
CA LEU A 77 7.58 -4.12 -7.49
C LEU A 77 6.82 -5.46 -7.49
N GLN A 78 5.58 -5.47 -8.00
CA GLN A 78 4.76 -6.69 -8.08
C GLN A 78 5.36 -7.74 -9.00
N ASN A 79 5.90 -7.35 -10.16
CA ASN A 79 6.66 -8.23 -11.04
C ASN A 79 7.89 -8.82 -10.33
N GLY A 80 8.57 -8.03 -9.50
CA GLY A 80 9.70 -8.47 -8.68
C GLY A 80 9.32 -9.60 -7.72
N TYR A 81 8.28 -9.40 -6.91
CA TYR A 81 7.80 -10.43 -5.97
C TYR A 81 7.26 -11.67 -6.70
N TYR A 82 6.51 -11.48 -7.79
CA TYR A 82 6.02 -12.60 -8.60
C TYR A 82 7.18 -13.44 -9.17
N SER A 83 8.21 -12.79 -9.71
CA SER A 83 9.37 -13.48 -10.27
C SER A 83 10.20 -14.19 -9.19
N ALA A 84 10.40 -13.53 -8.05
CA ALA A 84 11.11 -14.12 -6.91
C ALA A 84 10.40 -15.38 -6.39
N LEU A 85 9.08 -15.31 -6.18
CA LEU A 85 8.31 -16.46 -5.69
C LEU A 85 8.33 -17.63 -6.67
N ASN A 86 8.24 -17.37 -7.98
CA ASN A 86 8.37 -18.45 -8.98
C ASN A 86 9.77 -19.07 -8.93
N ARG A 87 10.82 -18.25 -8.83
CA ARG A 87 12.19 -18.73 -8.74
C ARG A 87 12.45 -19.56 -7.48
N GLU A 88 11.91 -19.15 -6.34
CA GLU A 88 11.97 -19.93 -5.10
C GLU A 88 11.32 -21.31 -5.28
N ARG A 89 10.15 -21.39 -5.94
CA ARG A 89 9.47 -22.67 -6.22
C ARG A 89 10.24 -23.56 -7.19
N ASP A 90 10.75 -23.00 -8.29
CA ASP A 90 11.50 -23.74 -9.30
C ASP A 90 12.76 -24.36 -8.71
N LEU A 91 13.39 -23.68 -7.75
CA LEU A 91 14.57 -24.16 -7.04
C LEU A 91 14.24 -25.02 -5.81
N ASN A 92 12.96 -25.28 -5.53
CA ASN A 92 12.49 -25.91 -4.29
C ASN A 92 13.10 -25.25 -3.02
N ALA A 93 13.31 -23.94 -3.10
CA ALA A 93 13.83 -23.14 -2.01
C ALA A 93 12.71 -22.80 -1.00
N PRO A 94 13.04 -22.56 0.27
CA PRO A 94 12.07 -22.07 1.24
C PRO A 94 11.47 -20.75 0.79
N THR A 95 10.14 -20.69 0.71
CA THR A 95 9.40 -19.46 0.41
C THR A 95 9.08 -18.72 1.69
N TRP A 96 9.25 -17.40 1.70
CA TRP A 96 8.92 -16.56 2.87
C TRP A 96 7.41 -16.27 3.00
N ILE A 97 6.64 -16.48 1.93
CA ILE A 97 5.16 -16.52 1.91
C ILE A 97 4.65 -17.80 1.26
N CYS A 98 3.52 -18.32 1.74
CA CYS A 98 2.93 -19.58 1.28
C CYS A 98 1.63 -19.34 0.51
N MET A 99 1.74 -18.55 -0.55
CA MET A 99 0.66 -18.39 -1.52
C MET A 99 0.40 -19.71 -2.24
N LYS A 100 -0.84 -20.17 -2.40
CA LYS A 100 -1.10 -21.43 -3.12
C LYS A 100 -0.74 -21.30 -4.61
N ASN A 101 -1.24 -20.25 -5.26
CA ASN A 101 -1.02 -20.01 -6.68
C ASN A 101 -0.21 -18.74 -6.90
N ALA A 102 1.04 -18.86 -7.36
CA ALA A 102 1.89 -17.70 -7.65
C ALA A 102 1.26 -16.75 -8.69
N MET A 103 0.39 -17.23 -9.58
CA MET A 103 -0.33 -16.37 -10.54
C MET A 103 -1.19 -15.31 -9.86
N ASP A 104 -1.56 -15.49 -8.59
CA ASP A 104 -2.32 -14.50 -7.84
C ASP A 104 -1.46 -13.26 -7.48
N LEU A 105 -0.12 -13.34 -7.60
CA LEU A 105 0.80 -12.20 -7.56
C LEU A 105 1.03 -11.55 -8.93
N SER A 106 0.59 -12.13 -10.03
CA SER A 106 0.87 -11.61 -11.36
C SER A 106 0.22 -10.22 -11.56
N PRO A 107 0.98 -9.15 -11.89
CA PRO A 107 0.39 -7.84 -12.14
C PRO A 107 -0.48 -7.81 -13.39
N LYS A 108 -0.27 -8.73 -14.35
CA LYS A 108 -1.15 -8.89 -15.52
C LYS A 108 -2.55 -9.38 -15.14
N LYS A 109 -2.63 -10.25 -14.12
CA LYS A 109 -3.90 -10.84 -13.65
C LYS A 109 -4.56 -9.98 -12.58
N HIS A 110 -3.75 -9.37 -11.72
CA HIS A 110 -4.19 -8.57 -10.58
C HIS A 110 -3.39 -7.25 -10.50
N PRO A 111 -3.64 -6.28 -11.40
CA PRO A 111 -2.86 -5.05 -11.49
C PRO A 111 -2.99 -4.15 -10.25
N ASP A 112 -4.13 -4.22 -9.55
CA ASP A 112 -4.38 -3.43 -8.34
C ASP A 112 -3.99 -4.15 -7.04
N LEU A 113 -3.38 -5.34 -7.11
CA LEU A 113 -3.12 -6.16 -5.92
C LEU A 113 -2.32 -5.40 -4.86
N PHE A 114 -1.21 -4.79 -5.25
CA PHE A 114 -0.32 -4.10 -4.31
C PHE A 114 -0.93 -2.81 -3.78
N LYS A 115 -1.67 -2.09 -4.62
CA LYS A 115 -2.47 -0.94 -4.18
C LYS A 115 -3.47 -1.36 -3.10
N ASN A 116 -4.27 -2.39 -3.37
CA ASN A 116 -5.28 -2.91 -2.45
C ASN A 116 -4.66 -3.48 -1.18
N LEU A 117 -3.46 -4.06 -1.26
CA LEU A 117 -2.77 -4.60 -0.10
C LEU A 117 -2.22 -3.50 0.81
N VAL A 118 -1.61 -2.45 0.25
CA VAL A 118 -1.22 -1.26 1.03
C VAL A 118 -2.45 -0.72 1.76
N TRP A 119 -3.58 -0.68 1.05
CA TRP A 119 -4.83 -0.23 1.58
C TRP A 119 -5.34 -1.06 2.76
N GLU A 120 -5.43 -2.37 2.57
CA GLU A 120 -5.79 -3.35 3.60
C GLU A 120 -4.89 -3.22 4.85
N VAL A 121 -3.58 -3.09 4.67
CA VAL A 121 -2.64 -2.95 5.78
C VAL A 121 -2.82 -1.64 6.55
N LEU A 122 -3.04 -0.51 5.87
CA LEU A 122 -3.29 0.76 6.54
C LEU A 122 -4.57 0.70 7.38
N ASP A 123 -5.64 0.10 6.85
CA ASP A 123 -6.91 -0.03 7.56
C ASP A 123 -6.80 -0.93 8.79
N ASP A 124 -6.21 -2.11 8.63
CA ASP A 124 -5.97 -3.02 9.75
C ASP A 124 -5.06 -2.38 10.82
N THR A 125 -3.99 -1.70 10.39
CA THR A 125 -3.09 -1.01 11.32
C THR A 125 -3.79 0.15 12.03
N ALA A 126 -4.67 0.88 11.36
CA ALA A 126 -5.43 1.95 11.98
C ALA A 126 -6.31 1.44 13.14
N LYS A 127 -6.84 0.22 13.02
CA LYS A 127 -7.64 -0.46 14.05
C LYS A 127 -6.76 -1.02 15.18
N ASN A 128 -5.70 -1.74 14.82
CA ASN A 128 -4.94 -2.57 15.76
C ASN A 128 -3.72 -1.86 16.39
N ASP A 129 -3.15 -0.88 15.70
CA ASP A 129 -2.08 -0.02 16.21
C ASP A 129 -2.27 1.44 15.77
N PRO A 130 -3.27 2.15 16.34
CA PRO A 130 -3.64 3.50 15.91
C PRO A 130 -2.48 4.50 15.96
N GLN A 131 -1.46 4.26 16.78
CA GLN A 131 -0.33 5.17 16.91
C GLN A 131 0.80 4.88 15.92
N ARG A 132 0.78 3.75 15.18
CA ARG A 132 1.91 3.29 14.36
C ARG A 132 2.52 4.35 13.45
N PHE A 133 1.67 5.07 12.71
CA PHE A 133 2.07 6.12 11.77
C PHE A 133 2.13 7.52 12.40
N ARG A 134 1.63 7.68 13.62
CA ARG A 134 1.61 8.95 14.38
C ARG A 134 2.82 9.12 15.31
N ARG A 135 3.54 8.02 15.60
CA ARG A 135 4.75 8.00 16.43
C ARG A 135 5.78 9.02 15.94
N TYR A 136 6.53 9.56 16.90
CA TYR A 136 7.59 10.55 16.67
C TYR A 136 7.09 11.77 15.89
N ASN A 137 5.91 12.26 16.26
CA ASN A 137 5.22 13.35 15.57
C ASN A 137 5.09 13.07 14.05
N TYR A 138 4.47 11.93 13.73
CA TYR A 138 4.30 11.40 12.37
C TYR A 138 5.58 10.95 11.65
N GLY A 139 6.76 11.06 12.25
CA GLY A 139 8.01 10.61 11.64
C GLY A 139 7.98 9.15 11.19
N ALA A 140 7.24 8.29 11.90
CA ALA A 140 7.03 6.90 11.49
C ALA A 140 6.20 6.75 10.19
N GLY A 141 5.24 7.63 9.93
CA GLY A 141 4.48 7.67 8.68
C GLY A 141 5.32 8.18 7.52
N PHE A 142 6.13 9.22 7.75
CA PHE A 142 7.07 9.74 6.75
C PHE A 142 8.17 8.76 6.36
N ALA A 143 8.66 7.98 7.33
CA ALA A 143 9.72 6.99 7.10
C ALA A 143 9.21 5.66 6.51
N MET A 144 7.89 5.47 6.40
CA MET A 144 7.33 4.20 5.93
C MET A 144 7.49 4.05 4.42
N SER A 145 7.97 2.89 4.00
CA SER A 145 8.08 2.51 2.60
C SER A 145 6.94 1.57 2.19
N ILE A 146 6.55 1.66 0.93
CA ILE A 146 5.46 0.85 0.34
C ILE A 146 5.85 -0.62 0.24
N ASP A 147 7.11 -0.94 -0.06
CA ASP A 147 7.62 -2.31 -0.04
C ASP A 147 7.45 -2.97 1.33
N GLY A 148 7.84 -2.30 2.43
CA GLY A 148 7.70 -2.82 3.78
C GLY A 148 6.22 -3.02 4.20
N ILE A 149 5.32 -2.15 3.75
CA ILE A 149 3.87 -2.33 3.94
C ILE A 149 3.38 -3.57 3.18
N ILE A 150 3.81 -3.73 1.93
CA ILE A 150 3.46 -4.87 1.07
C ILE A 150 4.01 -6.17 1.63
N GLU A 151 5.25 -6.22 2.09
CA GLU A 151 5.85 -7.41 2.69
C GLU A 151 5.07 -7.89 3.90
N TYR A 152 4.76 -6.97 4.81
CA TYR A 152 3.93 -7.25 5.98
C TYR A 152 2.54 -7.75 5.58
N GLY A 153 1.90 -7.10 4.61
CA GLY A 153 0.60 -7.51 4.08
C GLY A 153 0.63 -8.91 3.45
N LEU A 154 1.62 -9.21 2.62
CA LEU A 154 1.78 -10.50 1.96
C LEU A 154 2.01 -11.61 2.98
N GLN A 155 2.85 -11.37 3.99
CA GLN A 155 3.12 -12.35 5.02
C GLN A 155 1.87 -12.68 5.85
N ARG A 156 1.05 -11.68 6.20
CA ARG A 156 -0.21 -11.91 6.93
C ARG A 156 -1.29 -12.56 6.08
N LYS A 157 -1.37 -12.21 4.80
CA LYS A 157 -2.38 -12.75 3.89
C LYS A 157 -2.06 -14.17 3.41
N TYR A 158 -0.77 -14.49 3.31
CA TYR A 158 -0.28 -15.79 2.83
C TYR A 158 0.79 -16.37 3.76
N PRO A 159 0.49 -16.62 5.04
CA PRO A 159 1.47 -17.11 5.99
C PRO A 159 1.81 -18.58 5.73
N CYS A 160 3.08 -18.94 5.88
CA CYS A 160 3.51 -20.34 5.88
C CYS A 160 3.17 -21.09 7.18
N TYR A 161 2.94 -20.35 8.27
CA TYR A 161 2.67 -20.88 9.59
C TYR A 161 1.55 -20.06 10.23
N GLN A 162 0.63 -20.71 10.93
CA GLN A 162 -0.38 -20.04 11.74
C GLN A 162 -0.35 -20.57 13.18
N PRO A 163 -0.08 -19.71 14.19
CA PRO A 163 0.31 -18.30 14.07
C PRO A 163 1.72 -18.13 13.44
N ILE A 164 2.02 -16.95 12.88
CA ILE A 164 3.35 -16.65 12.32
C ILE A 164 4.37 -16.59 13.48
N PRO A 165 5.43 -17.42 13.50
CA PRO A 165 6.43 -17.42 14.56
C PRO A 165 7.10 -16.05 14.74
N LYS A 166 7.32 -15.62 15.99
CA LYS A 166 7.96 -14.32 16.31
C LYS A 166 9.30 -14.09 15.60
N VAL A 167 10.06 -15.14 15.33
CA VAL A 167 11.34 -15.06 14.63
C VAL A 167 11.21 -14.63 13.17
N TYR A 168 10.03 -14.82 12.56
CA TYR A 168 9.72 -14.43 11.19
C TYR A 168 8.91 -13.13 11.10
N GLN A 169 8.42 -12.61 12.22
CA GLN A 169 7.62 -11.39 12.24
C GLN A 169 8.50 -10.16 11.95
N PHE A 170 7.99 -9.25 11.12
CA PHE A 170 8.64 -7.98 10.85
C PHE A 170 8.64 -7.11 12.11
N LYS A 171 9.84 -6.68 12.52
CA LYS A 171 10.01 -5.86 13.73
C LYS A 171 9.22 -4.56 13.61
N GLY A 172 8.52 -4.20 14.69
CA GLY A 172 7.73 -2.97 14.76
C GLY A 172 6.35 -3.05 14.08
N TRP A 173 5.98 -4.22 13.54
CA TRP A 173 4.61 -4.53 13.15
C TRP A 173 3.93 -5.38 14.22
N LYS A 174 2.62 -5.23 14.36
CA LYS A 174 1.82 -6.11 15.22
C LYS A 174 1.38 -7.32 14.42
N TYR A 175 1.31 -8.47 15.08
CA TYR A 175 0.73 -9.68 14.51
C TYR A 175 -0.31 -10.15 15.50
N ASP A 176 -1.48 -10.53 14.99
CA ASP A 176 -2.57 -11.08 15.80
C ASP A 176 -2.27 -12.52 16.24
#